data_AF-A0A3N6Q2V5-F1
#
_entry.id   AF-A0A3N6Q2V5-F1
#
_cell.length_a   1.000
_cell.length_b   1.000
_cell.length_c   1.000
_cell.angle_alpha   90.00
_cell.angle_beta   90.00
_cell.angle_gamma   90.00
#
_symmetry.space_group_name_H-M   'P 1'
#
loop_
_entity.id
_entity.type
_entity.pdbx_description
1 polymer ?
#
loop_
_entity_poly.entity_id
_entity_poly.type
_entity_poly.pdbx_seq_one_letter_code
_entity_poly.pdbx_strand_id
1 'polypeptide(L)'
;MLDGDRVMAGDTVWDLLLGAGRVEEVTPDGGFSVRFGTRRTLRYTQDGYFVGVKRVYWFNPVITTPRKGRYDRLEFARAVIAVIDQYHGT
;
A
#
# COMPACT_ATOMS: atom_id res chain seq x y z
N MET A 1 2.07 3.87 12.81
CA MET A 1 2.67 4.80 11.82
C MET A 1 2.87 3.98 10.57
N LEU A 2 2.41 4.46 9.43
CA LEU A 2 2.57 3.71 8.19
C LEU A 2 3.91 4.11 7.57
N ASP A 3 4.84 3.15 7.47
CA ASP A 3 6.15 3.33 6.84
C ASP A 3 7.01 4.47 7.41
N GLY A 4 6.82 4.76 8.70
CA GLY A 4 7.55 5.84 9.39
C GLY A 4 6.82 7.19 9.37
N ASP A 5 5.69 7.29 8.66
CA ASP A 5 4.86 8.49 8.61
C ASP A 5 3.60 8.35 9.48
N ARG A 6 3.16 9.50 10.02
CA ARG A 6 1.96 9.55 10.86
C ARG A 6 0.71 9.42 10.00
N VAL A 7 -0.17 8.48 10.36
CA VAL A 7 -1.49 8.34 9.75
C VAL A 7 -2.47 9.30 10.42
N MET A 8 -3.27 10.01 9.62
CA MET A 8 -4.30 10.94 10.06
C MET A 8 -5.65 10.62 9.39
N ALA A 9 -6.74 10.96 10.07
CA ALA A 9 -8.07 10.87 9.46
C ALA A 9 -8.13 11.80 8.23
N GLY A 10 -8.68 11.28 7.14
CA GLY A 10 -8.76 11.97 5.86
C GLY A 10 -7.63 11.66 4.88
N ASP A 11 -6.54 11.02 5.32
CA ASP A 11 -5.45 10.59 4.45
C ASP A 11 -5.94 9.59 3.40
N THR A 12 -5.29 9.61 2.24
CA THR A 12 -5.49 8.61 1.18
C THR A 12 -4.38 7.58 1.24
N VAL A 13 -4.77 6.32 1.18
CA VAL A 13 -3.87 5.17 1.18
C VAL A 13 -4.29 4.19 0.10
N TRP A 14 -3.44 3.22 -0.20
CA TRP A 14 -3.66 2.18 -1.19
C TRP A 14 -3.65 0.79 -0.57
N ASP A 15 -4.75 0.05 -0.70
CA ASP A 15 -4.80 -1.38 -0.38
C ASP A 15 -4.54 -2.22 -1.64
N LEU A 16 -3.66 -3.22 -1.54
CA LEU A 16 -3.27 -4.08 -2.67
C LEU A 16 -4.42 -4.74 -3.44
N LEU A 17 -5.54 -5.02 -2.78
CA LEU A 17 -6.69 -5.70 -3.39
C LEU A 17 -7.87 -4.76 -3.64
N LEU A 18 -7.96 -3.65 -2.88
CA LEU A 18 -9.11 -2.75 -2.91
C LEU A 18 -8.83 -1.40 -3.58
N GLY A 19 -7.56 -1.12 -3.89
CA GLY A 19 -7.13 0.15 -4.47
C GLY A 19 -7.15 1.28 -3.45
N ALA A 20 -7.41 2.50 -3.94
CA ALA A 20 -7.43 3.70 -3.11
C ALA A 20 -8.55 3.67 -2.06
N GLY A 21 -8.21 4.07 -0.84
CA GLY A 21 -9.14 4.22 0.27
C GLY A 21 -8.80 5.45 1.11
N ARG A 22 -9.76 5.90 1.91
CA ARG A 22 -9.60 7.05 2.79
C ARG A 22 -9.63 6.63 4.24
N VAL A 23 -8.66 7.08 5.03
CA VAL A 23 -8.63 6.86 6.47
C VAL A 23 -9.81 7.58 7.11
N GLU A 24 -10.64 6.86 7.84
CA GLU A 24 -11.79 7.42 8.57
C GLU A 24 -11.40 7.81 9.99
N GLU A 25 -10.65 6.94 10.65
CA GLU A 25 -10.25 7.11 12.05
C GLU A 25 -8.93 6.39 12.32
N VAL A 26 -8.23 6.88 13.34
CA VAL A 26 -7.04 6.26 13.93
C VAL A 26 -7.43 5.77 15.32
N THR A 27 -7.20 4.49 15.60
CA THR A 27 -7.60 3.86 16.86
C THR A 27 -6.54 4.08 17.95
N PRO A 28 -6.88 4.00 19.25
CA PRO A 28 -5.95 4.30 20.35
C PRO A 28 -4.70 3.42 20.39
N ASP A 29 -4.77 2.21 19.83
CA ASP A 29 -3.65 1.28 19.69
C ASP A 29 -2.75 1.57 18.46
N GLY A 30 -2.95 2.71 17.80
CA GLY A 30 -2.18 3.15 16.64
C GLY A 30 -2.61 2.54 15.31
N GLY A 31 -3.58 1.61 15.31
CA GLY A 31 -4.24 1.13 14.11
C GLY A 31 -5.12 2.18 13.45
N PHE A 32 -5.72 1.85 12.32
CA PHE A 32 -6.58 2.79 11.60
C PHE A 32 -7.61 2.08 10.72
N SER A 33 -8.76 2.71 10.54
CA SER A 33 -9.87 2.22 9.71
C SER A 33 -9.88 2.96 8.38
N VAL A 34 -9.96 2.24 7.27
CA VAL A 34 -9.96 2.80 5.91
C VAL A 34 -11.26 2.43 5.22
N ARG A 35 -11.93 3.43 4.65
CA ARG A 35 -13.10 3.25 3.79
C ARG A 35 -12.69 3.14 2.33
N PHE A 36 -13.21 2.11 1.68
CA PHE A 36 -13.10 1.82 0.27
C PHE A 36 -14.48 1.89 -0.37
N GLY A 37 -14.61 2.67 -1.44
CA GLY A 37 -15.89 2.90 -2.12
C GLY A 37 -16.98 3.42 -1.16
N THR A 38 -18.22 2.98 -1.37
CA THR A 38 -19.39 3.53 -0.66
C THR A 38 -19.71 2.87 0.68
N ARG A 39 -19.29 1.63 0.95
CA ARG A 39 -19.74 0.89 2.15
C ARG A 39 -18.72 -0.05 2.82
N ARG A 40 -17.48 -0.11 2.33
CA ARG A 40 -16.51 -1.09 2.84
C ARG A 40 -15.46 -0.39 3.70
N THR A 41 -15.56 -0.53 5.01
CA THR A 41 -14.50 -0.10 5.94
C THR A 41 -13.73 -1.32 6.44
N LEU A 42 -12.40 -1.27 6.39
CA LEU A 42 -11.51 -2.28 6.97
C LEU A 42 -10.55 -1.63 7.95
N ARG A 43 -10.29 -2.34 9.05
CA ARG A 43 -9.32 -1.92 10.07
C ARG A 43 -7.98 -2.59 9.84
N TYR A 44 -6.92 -1.80 9.91
CA TYR A 44 -5.54 -2.23 9.76
C TYR A 44 -4.76 -1.99 11.07
N THR A 45 -3.68 -2.75 11.25
CA THR A 45 -2.72 -2.46 12.31
C THR A 45 -1.98 -1.14 12.02
N GLN A 46 -1.22 -0.66 13.00
CA GLN A 46 -0.45 0.58 12.87
C GLN A 46 0.53 0.58 11.67
N ASP A 47 0.95 -0.60 11.21
CA ASP A 47 1.93 -0.83 10.13
C ASP A 47 1.26 -1.22 8.80
N GLY A 48 -0.07 -1.11 8.71
CA GLY A 48 -0.83 -1.39 7.48
C GLY A 48 -1.10 -2.87 7.22
N TYR A 49 -1.11 -3.72 8.26
CA TYR A 49 -1.40 -5.14 8.13
C TYR A 49 -2.88 -5.45 8.32
N PHE A 50 -3.36 -6.44 7.58
CA PHE A 50 -4.69 -7.03 7.74
C PHE A 50 -4.56 -8.56 7.70
N VAL A 51 -5.01 -9.24 8.75
CA VAL A 51 -4.94 -10.71 8.89
C VAL A 51 -3.51 -11.22 8.64
N GLY A 52 -2.52 -10.56 9.23
CA GLY A 52 -1.11 -10.96 9.17
C GLY A 52 -0.37 -10.60 7.86
N VAL A 53 -1.01 -9.94 6.90
CA VAL A 53 -0.38 -9.55 5.62
C VAL A 53 -0.35 -8.02 5.50
N LYS A 54 0.81 -7.47 5.11
CA LYS A 54 0.93 -6.04 4.77
C LYS A 54 0.14 -5.75 3.50
N ARG A 55 -0.90 -4.93 3.64
CA ARG A 55 -1.84 -4.63 2.53
C ARG A 55 -1.94 -3.17 2.20
N VAL A 56 -1.67 -2.27 3.15
CA VAL A 56 -1.82 -0.83 2.96
C VAL A 56 -0.46 -0.16 2.77
N TYR A 57 -0.43 0.77 1.84
CA TYR A 57 0.73 1.58 1.45
C TYR A 57 0.25 3.03 1.20
N TRP A 58 1.14 4.00 1.24
CA TRP A 58 0.79 5.39 0.90
C TRP A 58 0.35 5.55 -0.55
N PHE A 59 0.95 4.77 -1.46
CA PHE A 59 0.67 4.78 -2.89
C PHE A 59 0.59 3.35 -3.43
N ASN A 60 0.08 3.18 -4.66
CA ASN A 60 0.08 1.88 -5.33
C ASN A 60 1.52 1.35 -5.46
N PRO A 61 1.88 0.27 -4.75
CA PRO A 61 3.26 -0.19 -4.73
C PRO A 61 3.60 -0.96 -6.01
N VAL A 62 4.89 -0.97 -6.34
CA VAL A 62 5.42 -1.81 -7.42
C VAL A 62 5.53 -3.25 -6.94
N ILE A 63 4.70 -4.14 -7.50
CA ILE A 63 4.80 -5.58 -7.24
C ILE A 63 5.48 -6.24 -8.43
N THR A 64 6.58 -6.93 -8.16
CA THR A 64 7.25 -7.80 -9.15
C THR A 64 6.95 -9.26 -8.83
N THR A 65 6.69 -10.07 -9.86
CA THR A 65 6.44 -11.51 -9.70
C THR A 65 7.66 -12.29 -10.24
N PRO A 66 8.66 -12.60 -9.40
CA PRO A 66 9.84 -13.32 -9.85
C PRO A 66 9.49 -14.74 -10.30
N ARG A 67 10.16 -15.23 -11.35
CA ARG A 67 10.00 -16.61 -11.83
C ARG A 67 10.81 -17.57 -10.96
N LYS A 68 10.24 -18.74 -10.64
CA LYS A 68 10.92 -19.79 -9.86
C LYS A 68 12.27 -20.14 -10.48
N GLY A 69 13.34 -20.06 -9.69
CA GLY A 69 14.69 -20.42 -10.12
C GLY A 69 15.38 -19.41 -11.05
N ARG A 70 14.76 -18.26 -11.34
CA ARG A 70 15.36 -17.18 -12.12
C ARG A 70 15.28 -15.89 -11.32
N TYR A 71 16.33 -15.62 -10.55
CA TYR A 71 16.53 -14.30 -9.95
C TYR A 71 17.33 -13.44 -10.92
N ASP A 72 16.64 -12.92 -11.94
CA ASP A 72 17.25 -12.01 -12.89
C ASP A 72 17.23 -10.59 -12.33
N ARG A 73 18.38 -10.16 -11.80
CA ARG A 73 18.57 -8.82 -11.23
C ARG A 73 18.31 -7.72 -12.27
N LEU A 74 18.56 -7.98 -13.54
CA LEU A 74 18.29 -7.01 -14.61
C LEU A 74 16.79 -6.90 -14.89
N GLU A 75 16.03 -7.99 -14.89
CA GLU A 75 14.56 -7.89 -15.01
C GLU A 75 13.95 -7.10 -13.86
N PHE A 76 14.41 -7.34 -12.63
CA PHE A 76 13.97 -6.57 -11.46
C PHE A 76 14.30 -5.07 -11.62
N ALA A 77 15.54 -4.74 -12.00
CA ALA A 77 15.94 -3.35 -12.22
C ALA A 77 15.11 -2.67 -13.33
N ARG A 78 14.84 -3.37 -14.44
CA ARG A 78 13.99 -2.86 -15.52
C ARG A 78 12.55 -2.61 -15.06
N ALA A 79 11.98 -3.51 -14.26
CA ALA A 79 10.62 -3.33 -13.73
C ALA A 79 10.53 -2.10 -12.82
N VAL A 80 11.54 -1.86 -11.98
CA VAL A 80 11.61 -0.65 -11.14
C VAL A 80 11.71 0.62 -11.99
N ILE A 81 12.62 0.65 -12.98
CA ILE A 81 12.78 1.79 -13.89
C ILE A 81 11.49 2.11 -14.64
N ALA A 82 10.83 1.09 -15.20
CA ALA A 82 9.60 1.26 -15.95
C ALA A 82 8.48 1.90 -15.11
N VAL A 83 8.40 1.58 -13.82
CA VAL A 83 7.42 2.22 -12.94
C VAL A 83 7.82 3.65 -12.60
N ILE A 84 9.11 3.91 -12.32
CA ILE A 84 9.59 5.28 -12.06
C ILE A 84 9.27 6.19 -13.27
N ASP A 85 9.57 5.76 -14.48
CA ASP A 85 9.28 6.52 -15.70
C ASP A 85 7.79 6.83 -15.86
N GLN A 86 6.92 5.88 -15.46
CA GLN A 86 5.47 6.07 -15.49
C GLN A 86 5.00 7.16 -14.50
N TYR A 87 5.66 7.31 -13.35
CA TYR A 87 5.36 8.35 -12.36
C TYR A 87 5.93 9.72 -12.72
N HIS A 88 7.01 9.79 -13.50
CA HIS A 88 7.60 11.06 -13.97
C HIS A 88 6.86 11.69 -15.16
N GLY A 89 5.98 10.94 -15.83
CA GLY A 89 5.23 11.37 -17.02
C GLY A 89 3.86 12.00 -16.76
N THR A 90 3.49 12.23 -15.50
CA THR A 90 2.23 12.87 -15.05
C THR A 90 2.52 14.02 -14.11
#